data_AF-A0ABD0V5F5-F1
#
_entry.id   AF-A0ABD0V5F5-F1
#
_cell.length_a   1.000
_cell.length_b   1.000
_cell.length_c   1.000
_cell.angle_alpha   90.00
_cell.angle_beta   90.00
_cell.angle_gamma   90.00
#
_symmetry.space_group_name_H-M   'P 1'
#
loop_
_entity.id
_entity.type
_entity.pdbx_description
1 polymer ?
#
loop_
_entity_poly.entity_id
_entity_poly.type
_entity_poly.pdbx_seq_one_letter_code
_entity_poly.pdbx_strand_id
1 'polypeptide(L)'
;MDAAHLVEINLISAQALKSPPGSRRFQTYAVAWIDPAAKLRTAVDRGGGQNPTWNEKFVFRVPAALLSPDSPSALSVEIYALGGWYFPDSFVGAVRLLLANLGLLKLATDSPSFAAVGIRRPSGRIHGILNVGAAVLSRVPVFVSEALAVTPAVGYRDFIRNGARPQLRKTNSSKLISTPPSPVAADLALKECNRDFKGDESNCGGGGGGEIALCGLGFPRKIHASPLDQNLAMWGFLEKKELR
;
A
#
# COMPACT_ATOMS: atom_id res chain seq x y z
N MET A 1 -8.56 10.65 24.53
CA MET A 1 -8.20 10.43 23.12
C MET A 1 -6.69 10.41 23.07
N ASP A 2 -6.10 9.27 22.74
CA ASP A 2 -4.64 9.18 22.66
C ASP A 2 -4.13 10.14 21.58
N ALA A 3 -3.14 10.95 21.94
CA ALA A 3 -2.51 11.86 20.99
C ALA A 3 -1.94 11.05 19.82
N ALA A 4 -2.17 11.50 18.59
CA ALA A 4 -1.68 10.85 17.39
C ALA A 4 -0.85 11.84 16.57
N HIS A 5 0.24 11.35 15.98
CA HIS A 5 1.08 12.09 15.08
C HIS A 5 0.83 11.65 13.64
N LEU A 6 1.00 12.59 12.72
CA LEU A 6 0.99 12.32 11.29
C LEU A 6 2.44 12.06 10.88
N VAL A 7 2.71 10.86 10.38
CA VAL A 7 4.05 10.46 9.94
C VAL A 7 4.02 10.33 8.43
N GLU A 8 4.76 11.19 7.75
CA GLU A 8 5.04 11.05 6.32
C GLU A 8 6.21 10.08 6.14
N ILE A 9 6.03 9.11 5.25
CA ILE A 9 7.08 8.19 4.78
C ILE A 9 7.24 8.38 3.28
N ASN A 10 8.44 8.67 2.82
CA ASN A 10 8.81 8.71 1.41
C ASN A 10 9.65 7.46 1.07
N LEU A 11 9.11 6.55 0.26
CA LEU A 11 9.89 5.47 -0.33
C LEU A 11 10.58 5.99 -1.59
N ILE A 12 11.85 6.34 -1.45
CA ILE A 12 12.60 7.06 -2.49
C ILE A 12 13.04 6.08 -3.58
N SER A 13 13.90 5.14 -3.22
CA SER A 13 14.53 4.22 -4.17
C SER A 13 15.09 3.00 -3.48
N ALA A 14 15.44 1.98 -4.26
CA ALA A 14 16.30 0.90 -3.83
C ALA A 14 17.50 0.76 -4.76
N GLN A 15 18.56 0.13 -4.27
CA GLN A 15 19.81 -0.08 -4.99
C GLN A 15 20.25 -1.53 -4.88
N ALA A 16 20.89 -2.03 -5.94
CA ALA A 16 21.45 -3.37 -6.03
C ALA A 16 20.46 -4.48 -5.62
N LEU A 17 19.21 -4.39 -6.09
CA LEU A 17 18.23 -5.44 -5.90
C LEU A 17 18.64 -6.69 -6.69
N LYS A 18 18.54 -7.86 -6.05
CA LYS A 18 18.79 -9.13 -6.72
C LYS A 18 17.55 -9.55 -7.50
N SER A 19 17.69 -9.66 -8.82
CA SER A 19 16.63 -10.17 -9.68
C SER A 19 16.31 -11.65 -9.38
N PRO A 20 15.03 -12.01 -9.18
CA PRO A 20 14.60 -13.40 -9.13
C PRO A 20 14.93 -14.14 -10.44
N PRO A 21 15.22 -15.45 -10.38
CA PRO A 21 15.49 -16.25 -11.56
C PRO A 21 14.29 -16.20 -12.53
N GLY A 22 14.56 -16.07 -13.83
CA GLY A 22 13.52 -16.02 -14.87
C GLY A 22 12.85 -14.66 -15.08
N SER A 23 13.21 -13.62 -14.30
CA SER A 23 12.70 -12.26 -14.55
C SER A 23 13.38 -11.63 -15.76
N ARG A 24 12.68 -11.61 -16.91
CA ARG A 24 13.15 -10.95 -18.15
C ARG A 24 13.07 -9.42 -18.08
N ARG A 25 12.11 -8.89 -17.33
CA ARG A 25 11.93 -7.45 -17.10
C ARG A 25 11.81 -7.24 -15.60
N PHE A 26 12.87 -6.74 -15.00
CA PHE A 26 12.93 -6.56 -13.56
C PHE A 26 12.22 -5.26 -13.15
N GLN A 27 10.90 -5.32 -13.10
CA GLN A 27 10.03 -4.21 -12.72
C GLN A 27 9.56 -4.42 -11.29
N THR A 28 9.63 -3.39 -10.46
CA THR A 28 9.42 -3.56 -9.03
C THR A 28 8.47 -2.54 -8.45
N TYR A 29 7.79 -2.93 -7.38
CA TYR A 29 7.03 -2.03 -6.53
C TYR A 29 7.29 -2.38 -5.07
N ALA A 30 7.05 -1.43 -4.19
CA ALA A 30 7.13 -1.63 -2.76
C ALA A 30 5.73 -1.58 -2.12
N VAL A 31 5.58 -2.31 -1.02
CA VAL A 31 4.42 -2.27 -0.14
C VAL A 31 4.92 -1.87 1.23
N ALA A 32 4.36 -0.81 1.81
CA ALA A 32 4.76 -0.31 3.12
C ALA A 32 3.57 -0.21 4.08
N TRP A 33 3.85 -0.47 5.35
CA TRP A 33 2.87 -0.34 6.43
C TRP A 33 3.55 -0.17 7.79
N ILE A 34 2.81 0.42 8.71
CA ILE A 34 3.13 0.44 10.15
C ILE A 34 2.17 -0.52 10.86
N ASP A 35 0.88 -0.36 10.61
CA ASP A 35 -0.16 -1.33 10.95
C ASP A 35 -0.37 -2.32 9.79
N PRO A 36 -0.19 -3.64 9.99
CA PRO A 36 -0.44 -4.66 8.98
C PRO A 36 -1.83 -4.61 8.33
N ALA A 37 -2.84 -4.05 9.01
CA ALA A 37 -4.18 -3.85 8.45
C ALA A 37 -4.23 -2.74 7.37
N ALA A 38 -3.22 -1.85 7.34
CA ALA A 38 -3.18 -0.65 6.52
C ALA A 38 -1.96 -0.62 5.59
N LYS A 39 -1.96 -1.53 4.60
CA LYS A 39 -0.89 -1.64 3.60
C LYS A 39 -1.09 -0.66 2.45
N LEU A 40 -0.04 0.09 2.14
CA LEU A 40 0.04 1.01 1.01
C LEU A 40 1.04 0.51 -0.01
N ARG A 41 0.77 0.73 -1.29
CA ARG A 41 1.56 0.19 -2.40
C ARG A 41 2.02 1.30 -3.34
N THR A 42 3.30 1.24 -3.71
CA THR A 42 3.86 2.15 -4.71
C THR A 42 3.36 1.84 -6.13
N ALA A 43 3.50 2.80 -7.04
CA ALA A 43 3.55 2.52 -8.46
C ALA A 43 4.70 1.55 -8.78
N VAL A 44 4.54 0.88 -9.91
CA VAL A 44 5.56 0.00 -10.46
C VAL A 44 6.59 0.87 -11.15
N ASP A 45 7.84 0.76 -10.73
CA ASP A 45 8.95 1.21 -11.53
C ASP A 45 9.24 0.18 -12.62
N ARG A 46 9.15 0.63 -13.88
CA ARG A 46 9.31 -0.21 -15.06
C ARG A 46 10.71 -0.14 -15.67
N GLY A 47 11.51 0.85 -15.27
CA GLY A 47 12.78 1.19 -15.93
C GLY A 47 14.01 1.03 -15.05
N GLY A 48 13.91 1.17 -13.73
CA GLY A 48 15.08 1.18 -12.85
C GLY A 48 15.72 -0.19 -12.61
N GLY A 49 15.07 -1.29 -12.98
CA GLY A 49 15.70 -2.61 -12.92
C GLY A 49 16.15 -2.98 -11.51
N GLN A 50 17.46 -3.15 -11.34
CA GLN A 50 18.07 -3.43 -10.03
C GLN A 50 18.16 -2.20 -9.11
N ASN A 51 17.93 -1.00 -9.64
CA ASN A 51 18.01 0.26 -8.92
C ASN A 51 16.70 1.05 -9.08
N PRO A 52 15.56 0.54 -8.58
CA PRO A 52 14.29 1.20 -8.81
C PRO A 52 14.14 2.52 -8.08
N THR A 53 13.40 3.44 -8.68
CA THR A 53 13.03 4.72 -8.07
C THR A 53 11.51 4.86 -8.07
N TRP A 54 10.91 4.90 -6.88
CA TRP A 54 9.46 5.07 -6.73
C TRP A 54 9.10 6.51 -6.37
N ASN A 55 9.86 7.10 -5.45
CA ASN A 55 9.64 8.44 -4.89
C ASN A 55 8.17 8.68 -4.51
N GLU A 56 7.58 7.73 -3.78
CA GLU A 56 6.18 7.81 -3.36
C GLU A 56 6.07 8.13 -1.88
N LYS A 57 5.21 9.12 -1.59
CA LYS A 57 4.89 9.58 -0.25
C LYS A 57 3.60 8.95 0.27
N PHE A 58 3.67 8.49 1.50
CA PHE A 58 2.58 7.93 2.28
C PHE A 58 2.45 8.71 3.58
N VAL A 59 1.23 8.88 4.07
CA VAL A 59 0.97 9.47 5.38
C VAL A 59 0.27 8.44 6.25
N PHE A 60 0.83 8.22 7.43
CA PHE A 60 0.30 7.32 8.44
C PHE A 60 -0.13 8.13 9.66
N ARG A 61 -1.31 7.81 10.21
CA ARG A 61 -1.73 8.29 11.52
C ARG A 61 -1.23 7.31 12.57
N VAL A 62 -0.26 7.73 13.36
CA VAL A 62 0.42 6.87 14.33
C VAL A 62 0.14 7.38 15.75
N PRO A 63 -0.44 6.56 16.65
CA PRO A 63 -0.57 6.91 18.06
C PRO A 63 0.79 7.27 18.67
N ALA A 64 0.84 8.31 19.51
CA ALA A 64 2.07 8.79 20.12
C ALA A 64 2.80 7.72 20.93
N ALA A 65 2.04 6.80 21.55
CA ALA A 65 2.60 5.64 22.23
C ALA A 65 3.52 4.81 21.31
N LEU A 66 3.17 4.63 20.04
CA LEU A 66 3.96 3.84 19.08
C LEU A 66 5.23 4.55 18.59
N LEU A 67 5.37 5.87 18.82
CA LEU A 67 6.57 6.63 18.48
C LEU A 67 7.53 6.78 19.66
N SER A 68 7.15 6.28 20.84
CA SER A 68 8.01 6.23 22.01
C SER A 68 9.31 5.45 21.72
N PRO A 69 10.47 5.84 22.27
CA PRO A 69 11.72 5.11 22.11
C PRO A 69 11.63 3.63 22.51
N ASP A 70 10.76 3.30 23.47
CA ASP A 70 10.59 1.94 24.00
C ASP A 70 9.59 1.11 23.18
N SER A 71 8.94 1.69 22.17
CA SER A 71 7.88 1.02 21.43
C SER A 71 8.44 0.13 20.31
N PRO A 72 7.90 -1.09 20.14
CA PRO A 72 8.34 -2.02 19.11
C PRO A 72 7.80 -1.68 17.70
N SER A 73 7.25 -0.48 17.52
CA SER A 73 6.62 -0.07 16.27
C SER A 73 7.66 0.15 15.18
N ALA A 74 7.37 -0.40 14.00
CA ALA A 74 8.29 -0.40 12.88
C ALA A 74 7.54 -0.13 11.58
N LEU A 75 8.16 0.68 10.72
CA LEU A 75 7.83 0.70 9.31
C LEU A 75 8.33 -0.61 8.69
N SER A 76 7.40 -1.39 8.17
CA SER A 76 7.70 -2.60 7.39
C SER A 76 7.54 -2.28 5.91
N VAL A 77 8.52 -2.65 5.11
CA VAL A 77 8.54 -2.46 3.66
C VAL A 77 8.87 -3.78 2.99
N GLU A 78 8.05 -4.21 2.05
CA GLU A 78 8.32 -5.35 1.19
C GLU A 78 8.46 -4.90 -0.26
N ILE A 79 9.41 -5.51 -0.96
CA ILE A 79 9.69 -5.23 -2.36
C ILE A 79 9.33 -6.46 -3.18
N TYR A 80 8.57 -6.24 -4.25
CA TYR A 80 8.09 -7.27 -5.14
C TYR A 80 8.52 -6.98 -6.58
N ALA A 81 8.87 -8.04 -7.29
CA ALA A 81 9.11 -8.01 -8.73
C ALA A 81 7.87 -8.52 -9.45
N LEU A 82 7.47 -7.85 -10.53
CA LEU A 82 6.33 -8.28 -11.32
C LEU A 82 6.59 -9.62 -12.00
N GLY A 83 5.70 -10.58 -11.77
CA GLY A 83 5.72 -11.90 -12.43
C GLY A 83 5.15 -11.89 -13.86
N GLY A 84 4.62 -10.74 -14.30
CA GLY A 84 3.92 -10.62 -15.58
C GLY A 84 2.45 -11.03 -15.49
N TRP A 85 1.92 -11.66 -16.55
CA TRP A 85 0.52 -12.10 -16.61
C TRP A 85 0.31 -13.52 -16.04
N TYR A 86 1.28 -14.41 -16.27
CA TYR A 86 1.16 -15.83 -15.96
C TYR A 86 1.78 -16.25 -14.62
N PHE A 87 2.69 -15.45 -14.06
CA PHE A 87 3.35 -15.77 -12.80
C PHE A 87 2.95 -14.79 -11.70
N PRO A 88 2.87 -15.26 -10.44
CA PRO A 88 2.69 -14.38 -9.30
C PRO A 88 3.88 -13.42 -9.17
N ASP A 89 3.62 -12.27 -8.55
CA ASP A 89 4.69 -11.33 -8.22
C ASP A 89 5.68 -12.00 -7.26
N SER A 90 6.96 -11.91 -7.58
CA SER A 90 8.03 -12.56 -6.82
C SER A 90 8.50 -11.65 -5.69
N PHE A 91 8.55 -12.17 -4.47
CA PHE A 91 9.09 -11.44 -3.34
C PHE A 91 10.61 -11.28 -3.46
N VAL A 92 11.10 -10.04 -3.45
CA VAL A 92 12.52 -9.71 -3.63
C VAL A 92 13.23 -9.57 -2.28
N GLY A 93 12.59 -8.90 -1.34
CA GLY A 93 13.14 -8.69 -0.01
C GLY A 93 12.28 -7.76 0.83
N ALA A 94 12.60 -7.68 2.12
CA ALA A 94 11.91 -6.84 3.08
C ALA A 94 12.89 -6.01 3.91
N VAL A 95 12.38 -4.90 4.42
CA VAL A 95 13.04 -4.01 5.37
C VAL A 95 12.10 -3.79 6.54
N ARG A 96 12.66 -3.75 7.74
CA ARG A 96 11.94 -3.42 8.96
C ARG A 96 12.72 -2.35 9.71
N LEU A 97 12.15 -1.17 9.82
CA LEU A 97 12.79 0.03 10.35
C LEU A 97 12.01 0.51 11.58
N LEU A 98 12.64 0.49 12.75
CA LEU A 98 12.03 1.00 13.98
C LEU A 98 11.80 2.51 13.84
N LEU A 99 10.58 2.96 14.14
CA LEU A 99 10.25 4.40 14.08
C LEU A 99 11.05 5.19 15.12
N ALA A 100 11.38 4.56 16.26
CA ALA A 100 12.26 5.11 17.28
C ALA A 100 13.66 5.44 16.74
N ASN A 101 14.23 4.58 15.88
CA ASN A 101 15.58 4.76 15.35
C ASN A 101 15.69 5.94 14.39
N LEU A 102 14.58 6.32 13.75
CA LEU A 102 14.53 7.49 12.88
C LEU A 102 14.61 8.81 13.64
N GLY A 103 14.43 8.78 14.97
CA GLY A 103 14.53 9.97 15.82
C GLY A 103 13.49 11.05 15.50
N LEU A 104 12.35 10.68 14.89
CA LEU A 104 11.41 11.64 14.31
C LEU A 104 10.85 12.65 15.30
N LEU A 105 10.71 12.27 16.57
CA LEU A 105 10.24 13.17 17.64
C LEU A 105 11.32 14.13 18.15
N LYS A 106 12.61 13.86 17.86
CA LYS A 106 13.73 14.75 18.22
C LYS A 106 13.97 15.83 17.18
N LEU A 107 13.49 15.63 15.96
CA LEU A 107 13.57 16.60 14.89
C LEU A 107 12.46 17.64 15.04
N ALA A 108 12.71 18.83 14.51
CA ALA A 108 11.65 19.81 14.32
C ALA A 108 10.56 19.22 13.41
N THR A 109 9.31 19.57 13.69
CA THR A 109 8.18 19.16 12.84
C THR A 109 8.42 19.60 11.40
N ASP A 110 7.92 18.82 10.45
CA ASP A 110 8.10 19.01 9.01
C ASP A 110 9.56 18.90 8.52
N SER A 111 10.50 18.54 9.40
CA SER A 111 11.89 18.26 9.02
C SER A 111 12.06 16.78 8.67
N PRO A 112 12.44 16.45 7.42
CA PRO A 112 12.64 15.07 7.03
C PRO A 112 13.95 14.50 7.58
N SER A 113 13.88 13.27 8.08
CA SER A 113 15.00 12.37 8.35
C SER A 113 15.15 11.39 7.20
N PHE A 114 16.39 11.04 6.83
CA PHE A 114 16.67 10.09 5.77
C PHE A 114 17.42 8.88 6.32
N ALA A 115 17.03 7.69 5.87
CA ALA A 115 17.65 6.44 6.25
C ALA A 115 17.94 5.58 5.02
N ALA A 116 19.12 4.98 5.01
CA ALA A 116 19.53 3.95 4.06
C ALA A 116 19.58 2.61 4.81
N VAL A 117 18.70 1.68 4.46
CA VAL A 117 18.51 0.43 5.22
C VAL A 117 18.79 -0.78 4.34
N GLY A 118 19.54 -1.74 4.86
CA GLY A 118 19.86 -2.98 4.16
C GLY A 118 18.61 -3.83 3.93
N ILE A 119 18.45 -4.35 2.71
CA ILE A 119 17.28 -5.17 2.33
C ILE A 119 17.56 -6.63 2.67
N ARG A 120 16.69 -7.23 3.49
CA ARG A 120 16.79 -8.65 3.85
C ARG A 120 16.05 -9.52 2.83
N ARG A 121 16.78 -10.41 2.18
CA ARG A 121 16.20 -11.35 1.20
C ARG A 121 15.53 -12.54 1.89
N PRO A 122 14.71 -13.33 1.16
CA PRO A 122 14.19 -14.61 1.63
C PRO A 122 15.28 -15.56 2.15
N SER A 123 16.47 -15.51 1.54
CA SER A 123 17.65 -16.27 1.97
C SER A 123 18.22 -15.86 3.33
N GLY A 124 17.65 -14.86 4.01
CA GLY A 124 18.16 -14.27 5.25
C GLY A 124 19.33 -13.28 5.05
N ARG A 125 20.10 -13.43 3.97
CA ARG A 125 21.19 -12.50 3.61
C ARG A 125 20.67 -11.09 3.33
N ILE A 126 21.39 -10.09 3.84
CA ILE A 126 21.18 -8.68 3.49
C ILE A 126 21.85 -8.40 2.14
N HIS A 127 21.11 -7.81 1.21
CA HIS A 127 21.61 -7.45 -0.10
C HIS A 127 20.79 -6.32 -0.71
N GLY A 128 21.47 -5.26 -1.13
CA GLY A 128 20.85 -4.04 -1.61
C GLY A 128 20.48 -3.09 -0.47
N ILE A 129 20.15 -1.86 -0.84
CA ILE A 129 19.87 -0.75 0.07
C ILE A 129 18.53 -0.13 -0.31
N LEU A 130 17.69 0.13 0.68
CA LEU A 130 16.45 0.90 0.54
C LEU A 130 16.68 2.31 1.11
N ASN A 131 16.43 3.33 0.29
CA ASN A 131 16.48 4.74 0.69
C ASN A 131 15.07 5.20 1.07
N VAL A 132 14.90 5.64 2.31
CA VAL A 132 13.61 6.08 2.86
C VAL A 132 13.79 7.46 3.49
N GLY A 133 12.82 8.34 3.25
CA GLY A 133 12.64 9.59 4.00
C GLY A 133 11.47 9.44 4.98
N ALA A 134 11.53 10.10 6.13
CA ALA A 134 10.46 10.10 7.10
C ALA A 134 10.39 11.45 7.83
N ALA A 135 9.18 11.95 8.11
CA ALA A 135 8.97 13.19 8.85
C ALA A 135 7.70 13.10 9.70
N VAL A 136 7.67 13.79 10.83
CA VAL A 136 6.42 14.08 11.54
C VAL A 136 5.86 15.37 10.98
N LEU A 137 4.62 15.33 10.50
CA LEU A 137 3.97 16.48 9.90
C LEU A 137 3.17 17.27 10.93
N SER A 138 3.24 18.60 10.85
CA SER A 138 2.39 19.49 11.66
C SER A 138 0.98 19.53 11.10
N ARG A 139 0.87 19.52 9.78
CA ARG A 139 -0.38 19.63 9.03
C ARG A 139 -0.28 18.82 7.75
N VAL A 140 -1.45 18.41 7.27
CA VAL A 140 -1.62 17.78 5.97
C VAL A 140 -2.71 18.53 5.20
N PRO A 141 -2.74 18.44 3.86
CA PRO A 141 -3.85 18.99 3.09
C PRO A 141 -5.20 18.44 3.57
N VAL A 142 -6.27 19.22 3.45
CA VAL A 142 -7.60 18.87 3.97
C VAL A 142 -8.08 17.51 3.46
N PHE A 143 -7.86 17.21 2.17
CA PHE A 143 -8.24 15.92 1.59
C PHE A 143 -7.49 14.72 2.20
N VAL A 144 -6.24 14.91 2.62
CA VAL A 144 -5.46 13.87 3.32
C VAL A 144 -6.00 13.72 4.74
N SER A 145 -6.27 14.83 5.42
CA SER A 145 -6.85 14.85 6.77
C SER A 145 -8.19 14.11 6.83
N GLU A 146 -9.08 14.38 5.87
CA GLU A 146 -10.39 13.74 5.76
C GLU A 146 -10.27 12.24 5.54
N ALA A 147 -9.38 11.80 4.64
CA ALA A 147 -9.14 10.38 4.43
C ALA A 147 -8.52 9.69 5.65
N LEU A 148 -7.66 10.40 6.41
CA LEU A 148 -7.07 9.90 7.66
C LEU A 148 -8.04 9.88 8.85
N ALA A 149 -9.22 10.48 8.72
CA ALA A 149 -10.29 10.35 9.70
C ALA A 149 -10.96 8.97 9.63
N VAL A 150 -10.95 8.34 8.45
CA VAL A 150 -11.61 7.03 8.20
C VAL A 150 -10.63 5.88 7.96
N THR A 151 -9.37 6.17 7.65
CA THR A 151 -8.31 5.18 7.44
C THR A 151 -7.03 5.57 8.18
N PRO A 152 -6.25 4.63 8.72
CA PRO A 152 -5.03 4.96 9.45
C PRO A 152 -3.84 5.31 8.54
N ALA A 153 -3.95 5.10 7.22
CA ALA A 153 -2.86 5.31 6.28
C ALA A 153 -3.39 5.66 4.87
N VAL A 154 -2.75 6.60 4.19
CA VAL A 154 -3.10 7.02 2.83
C VAL A 154 -1.88 7.31 1.97
N GLY A 155 -1.97 7.09 0.66
CA GLY A 155 -0.94 7.48 -0.30
C GLY A 155 -1.29 8.78 -1.04
N TYR A 156 -0.32 9.68 -1.21
CA TYR A 156 -0.55 10.94 -1.95
C TYR A 156 -1.05 10.70 -3.38
N ARG A 157 -0.59 9.62 -4.00
CA ARG A 157 -0.97 9.25 -5.37
C ARG A 157 -2.46 8.95 -5.54
N ASP A 158 -3.13 8.49 -4.49
CA ASP A 158 -4.57 8.16 -4.53
C ASP A 158 -5.43 9.42 -4.72
N PHE A 159 -4.90 10.59 -4.34
CA PHE A 159 -5.56 11.89 -4.50
C PHE A 159 -5.19 12.60 -5.80
N ILE A 160 -3.92 12.50 -6.24
CA ILE A 160 -3.44 13.16 -7.46
C ILE A 160 -4.08 12.56 -8.71
N ARG A 161 -4.24 11.24 -8.76
CA ARG A 161 -4.75 10.54 -9.95
C ARG A 161 -6.25 10.75 -10.19
N ASN A 162 -7.01 11.01 -9.13
CA ASN A 162 -8.48 10.92 -9.15
C ASN A 162 -9.19 12.28 -9.09
N GLY A 163 -8.48 13.41 -9.20
CA GLY A 163 -9.10 14.74 -9.27
C GLY A 163 -10.19 14.94 -8.23
N ALA A 164 -9.82 15.14 -6.96
CA ALA A 164 -10.72 15.58 -5.90
C ALA A 164 -11.93 14.66 -5.56
N ARG A 165 -11.89 13.34 -5.84
CA ARG A 165 -12.87 12.39 -5.28
C ARG A 165 -12.19 11.10 -4.78
N PRO A 166 -12.09 10.88 -3.45
CA PRO A 166 -11.55 9.65 -2.89
C PRO A 166 -12.49 8.46 -3.17
N GLN A 167 -12.15 7.63 -4.14
CA GLN A 167 -12.74 6.28 -4.24
C GLN A 167 -12.00 5.37 -3.27
N LEU A 168 -12.54 5.25 -2.06
CA LEU A 168 -12.04 4.35 -1.03
C LEU A 168 -12.07 2.92 -1.60
N ARG A 169 -10.91 2.38 -1.96
CA ARG A 169 -10.79 0.97 -2.36
C ARG A 169 -11.11 0.11 -1.13
N LYS A 170 -12.36 -0.34 -1.01
CA LYS A 170 -12.75 -1.41 -0.08
C LYS A 170 -11.84 -2.60 -0.34
N THR A 171 -10.98 -2.89 0.62
CA THR A 171 -10.31 -4.18 0.70
C THR A 171 -11.38 -5.21 1.03
N ASN A 172 -11.53 -6.23 0.18
CA ASN A 172 -12.47 -7.32 0.43
C ASN A 172 -11.95 -8.16 1.61
N SER A 173 -12.37 -7.81 2.83
CA SER A 173 -12.27 -8.70 3.97
C SER A 173 -13.17 -9.91 3.73
N SER A 174 -12.58 -11.08 3.92
CA SER A 174 -13.17 -12.39 3.69
C SER A 174 -14.47 -12.59 4.47
N LYS A 175 -15.50 -12.99 3.71
CA LYS A 175 -16.78 -13.59 4.06
C LYS A 175 -16.74 -14.35 5.41
N LEU A 176 -17.17 -13.70 6.49
CA LEU A 176 -17.69 -14.40 7.66
C LEU A 176 -19.09 -14.90 7.30
N ILE A 177 -19.29 -16.21 7.46
CA ILE A 177 -20.57 -16.88 7.27
C ILE A 177 -21.46 -16.42 8.43
N SER A 178 -22.49 -15.63 8.14
CA SER A 178 -23.64 -15.46 9.02
C SER A 178 -24.92 -15.79 8.26
N THR A 179 -25.65 -16.71 8.87
CA THR A 179 -26.98 -17.22 8.53
C THR A 179 -28.00 -16.08 8.40
N PRO A 180 -28.95 -16.10 7.45
CA PRO A 180 -29.87 -14.97 7.24
C PRO A 180 -31.02 -14.98 8.26
N PRO A 181 -31.43 -13.83 8.83
CA PRO A 181 -32.76 -13.68 9.37
C PRO A 181 -33.74 -13.16 8.29
N SER A 182 -34.97 -13.67 8.43
CA SER A 182 -36.22 -13.46 7.69
C SER A 182 -36.51 -12.06 7.07
N PRO A 183 -37.22 -11.99 5.93
CA PRO A 183 -37.47 -10.76 5.17
C PRO A 183 -38.75 -10.04 5.61
N VAL A 184 -38.68 -9.14 6.58
CA VAL A 184 -39.74 -8.13 6.77
C VAL A 184 -39.12 -6.85 7.36
N ALA A 185 -38.75 -5.90 6.49
CA ALA A 185 -38.55 -4.46 6.74
C ALA A 185 -37.55 -3.82 5.76
N ALA A 186 -37.73 -4.02 4.45
CA ALA A 186 -37.05 -3.24 3.42
C ALA A 186 -38.07 -2.69 2.43
N ASP A 187 -39.09 -2.05 2.98
CA ASP A 187 -39.98 -1.19 2.21
C ASP A 187 -39.95 0.17 2.92
N LEU A 188 -39.84 1.24 2.14
CA LEU A 188 -39.54 2.64 2.53
C LEU A 188 -38.04 3.04 2.56
N ALA A 189 -37.37 3.04 1.40
CA ALA A 189 -36.41 4.12 1.00
C ALA A 189 -35.76 3.90 -0.40
N LEU A 190 -36.45 3.29 -1.36
CA LEU A 190 -36.03 3.30 -2.77
C LEU A 190 -37.17 3.79 -3.67
N LYS A 191 -37.56 5.06 -3.46
CA LYS A 191 -38.37 5.81 -4.41
C LYS A 191 -37.96 7.27 -4.32
N GLU A 192 -36.97 7.62 -5.14
CA GLU A 192 -36.88 8.88 -5.89
C GLU A 192 -35.43 9.13 -6.30
N CYS A 193 -35.02 8.51 -7.40
CA CYS A 193 -34.12 9.15 -8.35
C CYS A 193 -34.32 8.50 -9.71
N ASN A 194 -35.32 9.01 -10.44
CA ASN A 194 -35.37 8.93 -11.89
C ASN A 194 -36.30 10.04 -12.38
N ARG A 195 -35.71 11.13 -12.88
CA ARG A 195 -36.23 11.94 -13.99
C ARG A 195 -35.16 12.91 -14.51
N ASP A 196 -34.67 12.56 -15.69
CA ASP A 196 -34.28 13.34 -16.88
C ASP A 196 -33.91 14.83 -16.77
N PHE A 197 -32.81 15.20 -17.43
CA PHE A 197 -32.81 16.31 -18.40
C PHE A 197 -31.84 16.05 -19.57
N LYS A 198 -32.46 16.00 -20.76
CA LYS A 198 -32.00 16.16 -22.16
C LYS A 198 -31.09 17.40 -22.28
N GLY A 199 -30.01 17.53 -23.05
CA GLY A 199 -29.53 16.96 -24.31
C GLY A 199 -28.96 18.15 -25.09
N ASP A 200 -27.78 18.04 -25.72
CA ASP A 200 -27.44 18.86 -26.90
C ASP A 200 -26.28 18.24 -27.68
N GLU A 201 -26.46 18.30 -28.99
CA GLU A 201 -25.80 17.59 -30.07
C GLU A 201 -24.75 18.50 -30.72
N SER A 202 -23.56 17.99 -31.02
CA SER A 202 -22.74 18.56 -32.11
C SER A 202 -21.91 17.48 -32.79
N ASN A 203 -21.98 17.54 -34.11
CA ASN A 203 -21.59 16.55 -35.10
C ASN A 203 -20.18 16.85 -35.65
N CYS A 204 -19.34 15.82 -35.80
CA CYS A 204 -18.34 15.76 -36.88
C CYS A 204 -18.08 14.29 -37.24
N GLY A 205 -18.37 13.95 -38.49
CA GLY A 205 -18.48 12.59 -38.98
C GLY A 205 -17.21 11.98 -39.57
N GLY A 206 -17.37 10.75 -40.05
CA GLY A 206 -16.60 10.18 -41.15
C GLY A 206 -15.70 8.99 -40.83
N GLY A 207 -16.14 7.79 -41.23
CA GLY A 207 -15.26 6.85 -41.96
C GLY A 207 -14.73 5.62 -41.22
N GLY A 208 -15.51 4.52 -41.28
CA GLY A 208 -15.10 3.19 -41.78
C GLY A 208 -13.88 2.47 -41.19
N GLY A 209 -14.11 1.22 -40.75
CA GLY A 209 -13.06 0.18 -40.69
C GLY A 209 -13.17 -0.69 -39.43
N GLY A 210 -13.53 -1.96 -39.62
CA GLY A 210 -13.89 -2.88 -38.54
C GLY A 210 -12.73 -3.47 -37.74
N GLU A 211 -13.17 -4.19 -36.70
CA GLU A 211 -12.63 -5.46 -36.23
C GLU A 211 -11.84 -5.48 -34.90
N ILE A 212 -12.60 -5.88 -33.86
CA ILE A 212 -12.26 -6.61 -32.62
C ILE A 212 -11.30 -5.92 -31.64
N ALA A 213 -11.87 -5.06 -30.79
CA ALA A 213 -11.30 -4.72 -29.50
C ALA A 213 -11.63 -5.80 -28.46
N LEU A 214 -10.67 -6.63 -28.07
CA LEU A 214 -10.76 -7.39 -26.82
C LEU A 214 -10.74 -6.39 -25.65
N CYS A 215 -11.93 -6.04 -25.16
CA CYS A 215 -12.08 -5.19 -23.98
C CYS A 215 -11.51 -5.87 -22.74
N GLY A 216 -10.55 -5.19 -22.13
CA GLY A 216 -9.79 -5.67 -20.99
C GLY A 216 -10.63 -5.89 -19.74
N LEU A 217 -10.68 -7.14 -19.29
CA LEU A 217 -11.00 -7.48 -17.90
C LEU A 217 -9.72 -7.37 -17.06
N GLY A 218 -9.35 -6.13 -16.72
CA GLY A 218 -8.32 -5.87 -15.73
C GLY A 218 -8.86 -6.18 -14.33
N PHE A 219 -8.77 -7.43 -13.90
CA PHE A 219 -9.08 -7.80 -12.51
C PHE A 219 -8.17 -7.01 -11.55
N PRO A 220 -8.71 -6.39 -10.49
CA PRO A 220 -7.89 -5.74 -9.48
C PRO A 220 -7.00 -6.80 -8.81
N ARG A 221 -5.68 -6.69 -9.02
CA ARG A 221 -4.71 -7.60 -8.42
C ARG A 221 -4.76 -7.47 -6.90
N LYS A 222 -5.06 -8.60 -6.25
CA LYS A 222 -5.15 -8.79 -4.81
C LYS A 222 -3.84 -8.31 -4.15
N ILE A 223 -3.93 -7.54 -3.07
CA ILE A 223 -2.77 -7.24 -2.23
C ILE A 223 -2.35 -8.59 -1.61
N HIS A 224 -1.11 -9.01 -1.87
CA HIS A 224 -0.58 -10.26 -1.34
C HIS A 224 -0.60 -10.22 0.20
N ALA A 225 -1.09 -11.30 0.82
CA ALA A 225 -0.75 -11.60 2.22
C ALA A 225 0.77 -11.79 2.28
N SER A 226 1.43 -11.25 3.31
CA SER A 226 2.89 -11.27 3.36
C SER A 226 3.36 -12.73 3.46
N PRO A 227 4.41 -13.14 2.73
CA PRO A 227 5.07 -14.43 2.93
C PRO A 227 5.66 -14.59 4.36
N LEU A 228 5.86 -13.50 5.11
CA LEU A 228 6.25 -13.55 6.52
C LEU A 228 5.08 -13.91 7.45
N ASP A 229 3.82 -13.67 7.05
CA ASP A 229 2.64 -14.07 7.82
C ASP A 229 2.53 -15.61 7.91
N GLN A 230 2.95 -16.32 6.85
CA GLN A 230 2.97 -17.80 6.83
C GLN A 230 4.11 -18.40 7.67
N ASN A 231 5.22 -17.69 7.83
CA ASN A 231 6.34 -18.16 8.63
C ASN A 231 6.07 -18.01 10.14
N LEU A 232 5.31 -17.01 10.58
CA LEU A 232 4.90 -16.89 11.99
C LEU A 232 4.11 -18.11 12.49
N ALA A 233 3.30 -18.75 11.62
CA ALA A 233 2.61 -20.00 11.96
C ALA A 233 3.58 -21.20 12.11
N MET A 234 4.69 -21.21 11.36
CA MET A 234 5.71 -22.27 11.44
C MET A 234 6.61 -22.14 12.67
N TRP A 235 6.91 -20.91 13.11
CA TRP A 235 7.69 -20.68 14.34
C TRP A 235 6.88 -21.05 15.60
N GLY A 236 5.58 -20.75 15.65
CA GLY A 236 4.71 -21.21 16.74
C GLY A 236 4.49 -22.73 16.79
N PHE A 237 4.77 -23.44 15.68
CA PHE A 237 4.70 -24.91 15.62
C PHE A 237 6.01 -25.59 16.03
N LEU A 238 7.17 -24.93 15.83
CA LEU A 238 8.46 -25.42 16.33
C LEU A 238 8.61 -25.22 17.84
N GLU A 239 8.12 -24.11 18.39
CA GLU A 239 8.22 -23.83 19.84
C GLU A 239 7.34 -24.77 20.69
N LYS A 240 6.30 -25.37 20.10
CA LYS A 240 5.47 -26.40 20.74
C LYS A 240 6.05 -27.81 20.69
N LYS A 241 7.11 -28.05 19.91
CA LYS A 241 7.76 -29.37 19.80
C LYS A 241 8.95 -29.55 20.75
N GLU A 242 9.48 -28.47 21.32
CA GLU A 242 10.59 -28.48 22.31
C GLU A 242 10.12 -28.56 23.77
N LEU A 243 8.81 -28.64 24.03
CA LEU A 243 8.22 -28.72 25.38
C LEU A 243 7.46 -30.04 25.65
N ARG A 244 7.94 -31.17 25.11
CA ARG A 244 7.54 -32.51 25.58
C ARG A 244 8.75 -33.40 25.78
#